data_AF-A0AAW0VT89-F1
#
_entry.id   AF-A0AAW0VT89-F1
#
_cell.length_a   1.000
_cell.length_b   1.000
_cell.length_c   1.000
_cell.angle_alpha   90.00
_cell.angle_beta   90.00
_cell.angle_gamma   90.00
#
_symmetry.space_group_name_H-M   'P 1'
#
loop_
_entity.id
_entity.type
_entity.pdbx_description
1 polymer ?
#
loop_
_entity_poly.entity_id
_entity_poly.type
_entity_poly.pdbx_seq_one_letter_code
_entity_poly.pdbx_strand_id
1 'polypeptide(L)'
;WSDYLNTLFDPVFDPSVTSNVSAVEGQTAHLVCRVNNLGTKTVSWIRHRDTHILTVGSFTYTSDHRFSALHREGTNEWTLQIRHPTIHDTGLYECQVST
;
A
#
# COMPACT_ATOMS: atom_id res chain seq x y z
N TRP A 1 -23.80 1.85 22.06
CA TRP A 1 -24.65 1.25 21.01
C TRP A 1 -24.30 1.79 19.63
N SER A 2 -24.19 3.12 19.44
CA SER A 2 -23.67 3.74 18.21
C SER A 2 -22.23 3.33 17.88
N ASP A 3 -21.36 3.27 18.88
CA ASP A 3 -19.93 3.01 18.67
C ASP A 3 -19.64 1.59 18.17
N TYR A 4 -20.52 0.64 18.47
CA TYR A 4 -20.40 -0.76 18.03
C TYR A 4 -20.73 -0.93 16.54
N LEU A 5 -21.63 -0.10 15.99
CA LEU A 5 -21.90 -0.06 14.56
C LEU A 5 -20.74 0.58 13.80
N ASN A 6 -20.10 1.60 14.38
CA ASN A 6 -18.91 2.21 13.78
C ASN A 6 -17.75 1.21 13.69
N THR A 7 -17.50 0.41 14.74
CA THR A 7 -16.44 -0.60 14.73
C THR A 7 -16.63 -1.75 13.73
N LEU A 8 -17.88 -2.03 13.31
CA LEU A 8 -18.16 -3.06 12.30
C LEU A 8 -17.79 -2.63 10.87
N PHE A 9 -17.71 -1.33 10.63
CA PHE A 9 -17.36 -0.74 9.33
C PHE A 9 -15.96 -0.12 9.32
N ASP A 10 -15.19 -0.32 10.39
CA ASP A 10 -13.82 0.14 10.42
C ASP A 10 -12.98 -0.59 9.36
N PRO A 11 -12.02 0.09 8.74
CA PRO A 11 -11.11 -0.55 7.80
C PRO A 11 -10.31 -1.66 8.46
N VAL A 12 -10.25 -2.81 7.80
CA VAL A 12 -9.49 -3.98 8.28
C VAL A 12 -8.56 -4.46 7.20
N PHE A 13 -7.27 -4.62 7.55
CA PHE A 13 -6.28 -5.25 6.68
C PHE A 13 -6.57 -6.75 6.55
N ASP A 14 -6.50 -7.26 5.32
CA ASP A 14 -6.64 -8.69 5.04
C ASP A 14 -5.36 -9.45 5.47
N PRO A 15 -5.42 -10.32 6.49
CA PRO A 15 -4.24 -11.02 7.01
C PRO A 15 -3.74 -12.13 6.08
N SER A 16 -4.49 -12.48 5.03
CA SER A 16 -4.07 -13.49 4.05
C SER A 16 -2.99 -12.97 3.09
N VAL A 17 -2.79 -11.65 3.02
CA VAL A 17 -1.76 -11.04 2.18
C VAL A 17 -0.40 -11.15 2.88
N THR A 18 0.56 -11.75 2.18
CA THR A 18 1.93 -11.91 2.70
C THR A 18 2.61 -10.55 2.89
N SER A 19 3.17 -10.32 4.07
CA SER A 19 3.93 -9.09 4.38
C SER A 19 5.36 -9.09 3.82
N ASN A 20 5.93 -10.27 3.58
CA ASN A 20 7.30 -10.42 3.07
C ASN A 20 7.29 -10.65 1.57
N VAL A 21 7.96 -9.77 0.83
CA VAL A 21 8.11 -9.85 -0.62
C VAL A 21 9.59 -9.92 -0.96
N SER A 22 9.98 -10.96 -1.69
CA SER A 22 11.30 -11.06 -2.30
C SER A 22 11.21 -10.63 -3.76
N ALA A 23 12.13 -9.77 -4.19
CA ALA A 23 12.21 -9.29 -5.57
C ALA A 23 13.57 -9.64 -6.17
N VAL A 24 13.58 -9.92 -7.47
CA VAL A 24 14.81 -10.05 -8.24
C VAL A 24 15.22 -8.66 -8.73
N GLU A 25 16.50 -8.31 -8.57
CA GLU A 25 17.03 -7.04 -9.05
C GLU A 25 16.70 -6.81 -10.53
N GLY A 26 16.25 -5.60 -10.87
CA GLY A 26 15.82 -5.23 -12.22
C GLY A 26 14.42 -5.72 -12.62
N GLN A 27 13.84 -6.72 -11.95
CA GLN A 27 12.50 -7.21 -12.25
C GLN A 27 11.45 -6.47 -11.42
N THR A 28 10.33 -6.10 -12.04
CA THR A 28 9.28 -5.33 -11.37
C THR A 28 8.73 -6.08 -10.15
N ALA A 29 8.77 -5.44 -8.99
CA ALA A 29 8.19 -5.96 -7.75
C ALA A 29 6.81 -5.35 -7.49
N HIS A 30 5.94 -6.12 -6.84
CA HIS A 30 4.60 -5.69 -6.44
C HIS A 30 4.42 -5.95 -4.95
N LEU A 31 4.18 -4.90 -4.19
CA LEU A 31 3.83 -4.96 -2.78
C LEU A 31 2.33 -4.77 -2.68
N VAL A 32 1.62 -5.82 -2.27
CA VAL A 32 0.17 -5.85 -2.25
C VAL A 32 -0.32 -5.53 -0.85
N CYS A 33 -1.36 -4.72 -0.74
CA CYS A 33 -2.09 -4.47 0.49
C CYS A 33 -3.58 -4.58 0.20
N ARG A 34 -4.33 -5.32 1.02
CA ARG A 34 -5.78 -5.42 0.88
C ARG A 34 -6.46 -4.87 2.12
N VAL A 35 -7.40 -3.95 1.93
CA VAL A 35 -8.12 -3.28 3.01
C VAL A 35 -9.63 -3.39 2.77
N ASN A 36 -10.30 -4.15 3.62
CA ASN A 36 -11.75 -4.26 3.63
C ASN A 36 -12.36 -3.07 4.36
N ASN A 37 -13.61 -2.73 4.02
CA ASN A 37 -14.37 -1.65 4.66
C ASN A 37 -13.65 -0.29 4.66
N LEU A 38 -12.91 0.04 3.58
CA LEU A 38 -12.15 1.29 3.51
C LEU A 38 -13.05 2.54 3.60
N GLY A 39 -14.27 2.47 3.06
CA GLY A 39 -15.21 3.59 3.08
C GLY A 39 -14.67 4.81 2.33
N THR A 40 -14.65 5.96 3.00
CA THR A 40 -14.12 7.23 2.45
C THR A 40 -12.65 7.47 2.81
N LYS A 41 -12.02 6.55 3.55
CA LYS A 41 -10.61 6.65 3.92
C LYS A 41 -9.72 6.34 2.72
N THR A 42 -8.46 6.76 2.81
CA THR A 42 -7.49 6.57 1.75
C THR A 42 -6.35 5.66 2.22
N VAL A 43 -5.86 4.81 1.33
CA VAL A 43 -4.66 3.99 1.55
C VAL A 43 -3.44 4.72 1.00
N SER A 44 -2.34 4.75 1.76
CA SER A 44 -1.06 5.33 1.32
C SER A 44 0.07 4.31 1.47
N TRP A 45 1.05 4.36 0.57
CA TRP A 45 2.30 3.61 0.72
C TRP A 45 3.42 4.53 1.18
N ILE A 46 4.11 4.14 2.25
CA ILE A 46 5.19 4.90 2.87
C ILE A 46 6.46 4.07 2.93
N ARG A 47 7.59 4.67 2.56
CA ARG A 47 8.91 4.07 2.76
C ARG A 47 9.47 4.47 4.12
N HIS A 48 9.76 3.50 4.98
CA HIS A 48 10.14 3.79 6.37
C HIS A 48 11.50 4.46 6.53
N ARG A 49 12.49 4.10 5.72
CA ARG A 49 13.88 4.57 5.91
C ARG A 49 14.03 6.09 5.95
N ASP A 50 13.13 6.80 5.27
CA ASP A 50 13.13 8.25 5.11
C ASP A 50 11.72 8.85 5.26
N THR A 51 10.75 8.07 5.74
CA THR A 51 9.35 8.47 5.92
C THR A 51 8.72 9.08 4.67
N HIS A 52 9.18 8.68 3.49
CA HIS A 52 8.75 9.26 2.23
C HIS A 52 7.44 8.63 1.76
N ILE A 53 6.43 9.45 1.50
CA ILE A 53 5.16 9.01 0.91
C ILE A 53 5.41 8.67 -0.56
N LEU A 54 5.08 7.45 -0.96
CA LEU A 54 5.24 6.96 -2.32
C LEU A 54 3.94 7.13 -3.12
N THR A 55 2.82 6.75 -2.52
CA THR A 55 1.49 6.84 -3.16
C THR A 55 0.43 7.23 -2.14
N VAL A 56 -0.64 7.86 -2.64
CA VAL A 56 -1.86 8.20 -1.88
C VAL A 56 -3.06 7.82 -2.74
N GLY A 57 -3.80 6.80 -2.33
CA GLY A 57 -4.82 6.15 -3.15
C GLY A 57 -4.24 5.68 -4.48
N SER A 58 -4.92 6.01 -5.57
CA SER A 58 -4.48 5.72 -6.95
C SER A 58 -3.44 6.71 -7.50
N PHE A 59 -3.05 7.72 -6.71
CA PHE A 59 -2.10 8.75 -7.13
C PHE A 59 -0.68 8.39 -6.68
N THR A 60 0.30 8.55 -7.58
CA THR A 60 1.72 8.38 -7.27
C THR A 60 2.29 9.72 -6.81
N TYR A 61 2.65 9.82 -5.53
CA TYR A 61 3.08 11.07 -4.88
C TYR A 61 4.56 11.36 -5.11
N THR A 62 5.41 10.33 -5.07
CA THR A 62 6.85 10.49 -5.28
C THR A 62 7.18 10.86 -6.74
N SER A 63 8.25 11.61 -6.94
CA SER A 63 8.78 11.92 -8.27
C SER A 63 9.64 10.80 -8.88
N ASP A 64 10.01 9.78 -8.09
CA ASP A 64 10.73 8.62 -8.62
C ASP A 64 9.78 7.76 -9.45
N HIS A 65 9.92 7.86 -10.79
CA HIS A 65 9.09 7.17 -11.78
C HIS A 65 9.14 5.65 -11.69
N ARG A 66 10.07 5.06 -10.93
CA ARG A 66 10.08 3.61 -10.70
C ARG A 66 8.92 3.15 -9.85
N PHE A 67 8.42 4.01 -8.96
CA PHE A 67 7.28 3.70 -8.09
C PHE A 67 5.96 4.09 -8.78
N SER A 68 4.93 3.27 -8.63
CA SER A 68 3.59 3.62 -9.10
C SER A 68 2.49 2.99 -8.24
N ALA A 69 1.40 3.74 -8.07
CA ALA A 69 0.16 3.26 -7.48
C ALA A 69 -0.60 2.38 -8.49
N LEU A 70 -0.88 1.14 -8.12
CA LEU A 70 -1.78 0.25 -8.86
C LEU A 70 -3.00 -0.06 -8.00
N HIS A 71 -4.15 0.39 -8.46
CA HIS A 71 -5.44 0.07 -7.85
C HIS A 71 -6.45 -0.18 -8.96
N ARG A 72 -7.14 -1.32 -8.90
CA ARG A 72 -8.23 -1.63 -9.82
C ARG A 72 -9.53 -1.15 -9.19
N GLU A 73 -10.26 -0.30 -9.90
CA GLU A 73 -11.56 0.19 -9.42
C GLU A 73 -12.49 -0.98 -9.04
N GLY A 74 -13.14 -0.85 -7.89
CA GLY A 74 -14.04 -1.85 -7.34
C GLY A 74 -13.36 -3.02 -6.62
N THR A 75 -12.03 -3.03 -6.49
CA THR A 75 -11.33 -3.97 -5.62
C THR A 75 -10.96 -3.33 -4.28
N ASN A 76 -10.58 -4.17 -3.31
CA ASN A 76 -10.00 -3.77 -2.03
C ASN A 76 -8.47 -3.81 -2.04
N GLU A 77 -7.85 -3.96 -3.23
CA GLU A 77 -6.42 -4.20 -3.39
C GLU A 77 -5.67 -2.93 -3.81
N TRP A 78 -4.66 -2.57 -3.03
CA TRP A 78 -3.82 -1.39 -3.17
C TRP A 78 -2.37 -1.85 -3.31
N THR A 79 -1.85 -1.81 -4.53
CA THR A 79 -0.55 -2.36 -4.86
C THR A 79 0.44 -1.25 -5.16
N LEU A 80 1.60 -1.28 -4.48
CA LEU A 80 2.77 -0.49 -4.85
C LEU A 80 3.60 -1.29 -5.85
N GLN A 81 3.74 -0.76 -7.05
CA GLN A 81 4.65 -1.30 -8.05
C GLN A 81 6.00 -0.60 -7.95
N ILE A 82 7.09 -1.38 -8.00
CA ILE A 82 8.48 -0.88 -8.02
C ILE A 82 9.16 -1.45 -9.27
N ARG A 83 9.41 -0.60 -10.27
CA ARG A 83 10.09 -0.98 -11.52
C ARG A 83 11.60 -0.92 -11.36
N HIS A 84 12.29 -1.94 -11.86
CA HIS A 84 13.76 -2.05 -11.78
C HIS A 84 14.28 -1.80 -10.34
N PRO A 85 13.80 -2.55 -9.33
CA PRO A 85 14.29 -2.43 -7.97
C PRO A 85 15.76 -2.84 -7.92
N THR A 86 16.49 -2.19 -7.03
CA THR A 86 17.89 -2.47 -6.70
C THR A 86 18.00 -3.00 -5.27
N ILE A 87 19.17 -3.52 -4.89
CA ILE A 87 19.42 -3.92 -3.49
C ILE A 87 19.19 -2.78 -2.48
N HIS A 88 19.34 -1.52 -2.91
CA HIS A 88 19.10 -0.34 -2.07
C HIS A 88 17.61 -0.08 -1.82
N ASP A 89 16.70 -0.69 -2.58
CA ASP A 89 15.26 -0.58 -2.35
C ASP A 89 14.78 -1.57 -1.29
N THR A 90 15.64 -2.47 -0.78
CA THR A 90 15.31 -3.34 0.35
C THR A 90 15.02 -2.51 1.61
N GLY A 91 13.96 -2.88 2.32
CA GLY A 91 13.57 -2.22 3.56
C GLY A 91 12.08 -2.39 3.85
N LEU A 92 11.63 -1.70 4.90
CA LEU A 92 10.23 -1.68 5.30
C LEU A 92 9.44 -0.65 4.47
N TYR A 93 8.32 -1.12 3.92
CA TYR A 93 7.29 -0.32 3.28
C TYR A 93 6.00 -0.53 4.05
N GLU A 94 5.26 0.54 4.30
CA GLU A 94 4.01 0.49 5.06
C GLU A 94 2.84 0.86 4.18
N CYS A 95 1.78 0.05 4.28
CA CYS A 95 0.45 0.39 3.79
C CYS A 95 -0.34 1.00 4.95
N GLN A 96 -0.69 2.28 4.85
CA GLN A 96 -1.34 3.05 5.90
C GLN A 96 -2.77 3.44 5.47
N VAL A 97 -3.74 3.35 6.38
CA VAL A 97 -5.09 3.89 6.19
C VAL A 97 -5.22 5.23 6.92
N SER A 98 -5.78 6.25 6.27
CA SER A 98 -6.03 7.56 6.89
C SER A 98 -6.96 7.46 8.11
N THR A 99 -6.57 8.08 9.23
CA THR A 99 -7.38 8.16 10.45
C THR A 99 -8.50 9.16 10.34
#